data_AF-A0AA44C9B5-F1
#
_entry.id   AF-A0AA44C9B5-F1
#
_cell.length_a   1.000
_cell.length_b   1.000
_cell.length_c   1.000
_cell.angle_alpha   90.00
_cell.angle_beta   90.00
_cell.angle_gamma   90.00
#
_symmetry.space_group_name_H-M   'P 1'
#
loop_
_entity.id
_entity.type
_entity.pdbx_description
1 polymer ?
#
loop_
_entity_poly.entity_id
_entity_poly.type
_entity_poly.pdbx_seq_one_letter_code
_entity_poly.pdbx_strand_id
1 'polypeptide(L)'
;MRRTFSTAATAALLGLAAGNAAQAALFAVDSGPYGNDTAGFAAWYQDSHGRVLDLCLSKALSSRVAGTPDAPSYMCALLPEPGVFDDNEDIVFPGNFPSEAFWFTADAFIQQGGVNLGYGAALEAAFNTEQPVDGDQISFARIRLRVDLTSPGSYTITHPYGVEVFEVTADDIGADGVGAINLTRDIGIGAPGDFSGALKGDVGPFLRSVNGPYEETDPDTGTLERFVGDPNLEEQVTGSPFGTNYLRIQGPNGLDLRTEVFAVSGKLSQVQLQTPLIIQRSTYSRDSDASGAPLQSQDLFVQAPPPPGLASFRDSAGASVEMTEADGTGHWYGQSTAAPTPLAELEVRADNSATTPPNAATTLPTILVDQVTIERAEYNPGSGQLLIVAGSSDRIAQPVLTASDAASGTPIGQLDQPVEGDGALRRLDTGISPIPPARVTVNSANGGSDTEEVLIVQ
;
A
#
# COMPACT_ATOMS: atom_id res chain seq x y z
N MET A 1 -24.25 -4.92 56.95
CA MET A 1 -23.64 -6.02 56.18
C MET A 1 -23.69 -5.63 54.71
N ARG A 2 -22.59 -5.08 54.19
CA ARG A 2 -22.45 -4.58 52.82
C ARG A 2 -22.39 -5.76 51.85
N ARG A 3 -23.19 -5.74 50.77
CA ARG A 3 -22.99 -6.60 49.61
C ARG A 3 -22.77 -5.71 48.39
N THR A 4 -21.56 -5.84 47.89
CA THR A 4 -20.96 -5.25 46.68
C THR A 4 -21.73 -5.66 45.44
N PHE A 5 -22.09 -4.69 44.60
CA PHE A 5 -22.49 -4.95 43.22
C PHE A 5 -21.25 -4.79 42.33
N SER A 6 -20.96 -5.85 41.59
CA SER A 6 -19.86 -6.01 40.65
C SER A 6 -20.06 -5.11 39.42
N THR A 7 -18.99 -4.41 39.06
CA THR A 7 -18.75 -3.81 37.75
C THR A 7 -19.01 -4.82 36.63
N ALA A 8 -20.01 -4.54 35.79
CA ALA A 8 -20.16 -5.21 34.51
C ALA A 8 -19.18 -4.56 33.53
N ALA A 9 -18.21 -5.35 33.06
CA ALA A 9 -17.31 -4.96 31.99
C ALA A 9 -18.13 -4.87 30.69
N THR A 10 -18.38 -3.65 30.22
CA THR A 10 -18.88 -3.40 28.88
C THR A 10 -17.78 -3.80 27.90
N ALA A 11 -18.00 -4.89 27.17
CA ALA A 11 -17.13 -5.27 26.06
C ALA A 11 -17.26 -4.18 24.98
N ALA A 12 -16.20 -3.36 24.83
CA ALA A 12 -16.03 -2.52 23.67
C ALA A 12 -15.84 -3.44 22.46
N LEU A 13 -16.86 -3.55 21.60
CA LEU A 13 -16.63 -3.99 20.24
C LEU A 13 -15.81 -2.89 19.57
N LEU A 14 -14.50 -3.14 19.41
CA LEU A 14 -13.71 -2.44 18.39
C LEU A 14 -14.40 -2.73 17.06
N GLY A 15 -15.13 -1.74 16.54
CA GLY A 15 -15.43 -1.70 15.12
C GLY A 15 -14.09 -1.71 14.40
N LEU A 16 -13.82 -2.76 13.63
CA LEU A 16 -12.81 -2.67 12.60
C LEU A 16 -13.32 -1.60 11.64
N ALA A 17 -12.86 -0.36 11.83
CA ALA A 17 -12.71 0.53 10.71
C ALA A 17 -11.96 -0.28 9.67
N ALA A 18 -12.59 -0.49 8.51
CA ALA A 18 -11.88 -0.94 7.33
C ALA A 18 -10.89 0.17 6.99
N GLY A 19 -9.77 0.20 7.72
CA GLY A 19 -8.58 0.87 7.27
C GLY A 19 -8.33 0.30 5.89
N ASN A 20 -8.18 1.19 4.90
CA ASN A 20 -7.62 0.84 3.63
C ASN A 20 -6.48 -0.14 3.91
N ALA A 21 -6.66 -1.42 3.58
CA ALA A 21 -5.57 -2.36 3.62
C ALA A 21 -4.46 -1.65 2.85
N ALA A 22 -3.31 -1.42 3.46
CA ALA A 22 -2.21 -0.75 2.82
C ALA A 22 -1.90 -1.57 1.56
N GLN A 23 -2.47 -1.15 0.42
CA GLN A 23 -2.31 -1.86 -0.84
C GLN A 23 -0.82 -1.80 -1.12
N ALA A 24 -0.22 -2.95 -1.37
CA ALA A 24 1.18 -3.03 -1.76
C ALA A 24 1.43 -2.00 -2.88
N ALA A 25 2.24 -0.97 -2.59
CA ALA A 25 2.14 0.31 -3.28
C ALA A 25 3.34 0.60 -4.19
N LEU A 26 3.06 0.65 -5.50
CA LEU A 26 3.79 1.49 -6.44
C LEU A 26 3.46 2.97 -6.17
N PHE A 27 4.36 3.87 -6.56
CA PHE A 27 4.23 5.32 -6.34
C PHE A 27 4.05 6.09 -7.64
N ALA A 28 4.86 5.81 -8.65
CA ALA A 28 4.82 6.51 -9.93
C ALA A 28 5.19 5.59 -11.09
N VAL A 29 4.80 5.99 -12.29
CA VAL A 29 5.14 5.33 -13.56
C VAL A 29 5.63 6.39 -14.53
N ASP A 30 6.45 5.99 -15.49
CA ASP A 30 6.80 6.82 -16.63
C ASP A 30 5.55 7.40 -17.30
N SER A 31 5.46 8.73 -17.34
CA SER A 31 4.36 9.48 -17.96
C SER A 31 4.49 9.57 -19.49
N GLY A 32 5.56 9.03 -20.06
CA GLY A 32 5.87 9.12 -21.47
C GLY A 32 6.41 10.49 -21.89
N PRO A 33 6.57 10.71 -23.22
CA PRO A 33 6.19 9.82 -24.32
C PRO A 33 6.99 8.51 -24.34
N TYR A 34 6.33 7.42 -24.71
CA TYR A 34 6.94 6.09 -24.75
C TYR A 34 7.75 5.88 -26.04
N GLY A 35 8.98 5.39 -25.90
CA GLY A 35 9.93 5.21 -26.98
C GLY A 35 9.90 3.81 -27.60
N ASN A 36 10.59 3.65 -28.73
CA ASN A 36 10.74 2.34 -29.38
C ASN A 36 11.71 1.42 -28.63
N ASP A 37 12.61 1.98 -27.82
CA ASP A 37 13.54 1.27 -26.94
C ASP A 37 12.81 0.42 -25.89
N THR A 38 11.59 0.82 -25.53
CA THR A 38 10.69 0.07 -24.64
C THR A 38 9.48 -0.48 -25.38
N ALA A 39 9.50 -0.56 -26.71
CA ALA A 39 8.37 -1.02 -27.53
C ALA A 39 7.04 -0.30 -27.25
N GLY A 40 7.08 0.98 -26.86
CA GLY A 40 5.89 1.75 -26.53
C GLY A 40 5.36 1.52 -25.11
N PHE A 41 6.04 0.74 -24.27
CA PHE A 41 5.75 0.59 -22.84
C PHE A 41 6.35 1.73 -21.99
N ALA A 42 5.82 1.92 -20.78
CA ALA A 42 6.45 2.75 -19.75
C ALA A 42 7.90 2.30 -19.51
N ALA A 43 8.85 3.23 -19.53
CA ALA A 43 10.25 2.86 -19.33
C ALA A 43 10.51 2.32 -17.92
N TRP A 44 9.79 2.84 -16.91
CA TRP A 44 10.04 2.51 -15.52
C TRP A 44 8.79 2.60 -14.64
N TYR A 45 8.86 1.94 -13.48
CA TYR A 45 7.98 2.16 -12.33
C TYR A 45 8.80 2.47 -11.07
N GLN A 46 8.30 3.39 -10.25
CA GLN A 46 8.83 3.72 -8.93
C GLN A 46 7.94 3.15 -7.84
N ASP A 47 8.52 2.49 -6.84
CA ASP A 47 7.80 2.05 -5.66
C ASP A 47 7.71 3.12 -4.55
N SER A 48 6.90 2.87 -3.53
CA SER A 48 6.76 3.76 -2.36
C SER A 48 8.02 3.89 -1.49
N HIS A 49 9.04 3.05 -1.70
CA HIS A 49 10.37 3.17 -1.09
C HIS A 49 11.36 3.96 -1.97
N GLY A 50 10.88 4.51 -3.09
CA GLY A 50 11.65 5.33 -4.01
C GLY A 50 12.55 4.54 -4.95
N ARG A 51 12.42 3.22 -5.01
CA ARG A 51 13.17 2.39 -5.94
C ARG A 51 12.50 2.41 -7.30
N VAL A 52 13.32 2.56 -8.33
CA VAL A 52 12.85 2.66 -9.71
C VAL A 52 13.38 1.45 -10.47
N LEU A 53 12.50 0.72 -11.13
CA LEU A 53 12.86 -0.41 -11.99
C LEU A 53 12.51 -0.10 -13.45
N ASP A 54 13.46 -0.35 -14.34
CA ASP A 54 13.25 -0.24 -15.79
C ASP A 54 12.54 -1.51 -16.31
N LEU A 55 11.85 -1.39 -17.45
CA LEU A 55 11.40 -2.57 -18.19
C LEU A 55 12.63 -3.41 -18.54
N CYS A 56 12.70 -4.63 -18.01
CA CYS A 56 13.91 -5.43 -18.05
C CYS A 56 14.06 -6.11 -19.41
N LEU A 57 14.74 -5.42 -20.34
CA LEU A 57 15.07 -5.91 -21.69
C LEU A 57 16.58 -6.21 -21.86
N SER A 58 17.30 -6.42 -20.74
CA SER A 58 18.73 -6.69 -20.74
C SER A 58 19.05 -8.15 -21.02
N LYS A 59 20.09 -8.40 -21.81
CA LYS A 59 20.66 -9.74 -22.02
C LYS A 59 21.82 -10.06 -21.08
N ALA A 60 22.02 -9.26 -20.03
CA ALA A 60 23.01 -9.54 -19.00
C ALA A 60 22.76 -10.94 -18.39
N LEU A 61 23.85 -11.69 -18.21
CA LEU A 61 23.83 -13.04 -17.64
C LEU A 61 24.34 -13.02 -16.21
N SER A 62 23.78 -13.89 -15.38
CA SER A 62 24.28 -14.16 -14.04
C SER A 62 25.71 -14.68 -14.09
N SER A 63 26.63 -13.96 -13.45
CA SER A 63 28.01 -14.42 -13.23
C SER A 63 28.11 -15.53 -12.18
N ARG A 64 27.03 -15.78 -11.44
CA ARG A 64 26.99 -16.70 -10.29
C ARG A 64 26.35 -18.05 -10.65
N VAL A 65 25.48 -18.06 -11.66
CA VAL A 65 24.83 -19.28 -12.17
C VAL A 65 25.18 -19.45 -13.64
N ALA A 66 25.79 -20.58 -13.98
CA ALA A 66 26.08 -20.91 -15.37
C ALA A 66 24.77 -21.26 -16.10
N GLY A 67 24.46 -20.51 -17.17
CA GLY A 67 23.37 -20.84 -18.08
C GLY A 67 23.73 -21.98 -19.05
N THR A 68 22.72 -22.43 -19.79
CA THR A 68 22.87 -23.33 -20.94
C THR A 68 22.33 -22.67 -22.21
N PRO A 69 22.67 -23.13 -23.43
CA PRO A 69 22.08 -22.56 -24.65
C PRO A 69 20.55 -22.59 -24.68
N ASP A 70 19.93 -23.61 -24.10
CA ASP A 70 18.46 -23.75 -24.08
C ASP A 70 17.80 -23.05 -22.86
N ALA A 71 18.62 -22.60 -21.90
CA ALA A 71 18.18 -21.89 -20.70
C ALA A 71 19.31 -20.96 -20.25
N PRO A 72 19.50 -19.81 -20.91
CA PRO A 72 20.50 -18.83 -20.51
C PRO A 72 20.19 -18.29 -19.12
N SER A 73 21.22 -17.95 -18.34
CA SER A 73 21.05 -17.41 -17.00
C SER A 73 20.79 -15.91 -17.01
N TYR A 74 19.81 -15.45 -17.79
CA TYR A 74 19.48 -14.03 -17.91
C TYR A 74 19.10 -13.42 -16.56
N MET A 75 19.49 -12.15 -16.36
CA MET A 75 19.08 -11.35 -15.21
C MET A 75 17.66 -10.78 -15.37
N CYS A 76 17.16 -10.71 -16.61
CA CYS A 76 15.78 -10.39 -16.96
C CYS A 76 15.01 -11.66 -17.36
N ALA A 77 13.70 -11.67 -17.13
CA ALA A 77 12.82 -12.74 -17.60
C ALA A 77 12.54 -12.59 -19.12
N LEU A 78 13.50 -13.03 -19.94
CA LEU A 78 13.39 -13.07 -21.41
C LEU A 78 13.15 -14.51 -21.85
N LEU A 79 11.89 -14.88 -22.09
CA LEU A 79 11.51 -16.24 -22.47
C LEU A 79 11.42 -16.37 -24.00
N PRO A 80 12.27 -17.21 -24.63
CA PRO A 80 12.18 -17.47 -26.06
C PRO A 80 10.83 -18.08 -26.44
N GLU A 81 10.25 -17.59 -27.53
CA GLU A 81 8.97 -18.08 -28.06
C GLU A 81 9.10 -18.31 -29.58
N PRO A 82 9.05 -19.58 -30.04
CA PRO A 82 9.26 -19.91 -31.45
C PRO A 82 8.34 -19.13 -32.41
N GLY A 83 8.93 -18.31 -33.26
CA GLY A 83 8.21 -17.48 -34.23
C GLY A 83 7.75 -16.12 -33.72
N VAL A 84 7.99 -15.80 -32.44
CA VAL A 84 7.66 -14.50 -31.81
C VAL A 84 8.93 -13.82 -31.31
N PHE A 85 9.73 -14.52 -30.50
CA PHE A 85 10.95 -13.99 -29.90
C PHE A 85 12.09 -15.02 -29.90
N ASP A 86 13.19 -14.68 -30.55
CA ASP A 86 14.47 -15.39 -30.55
C ASP A 86 15.49 -14.56 -29.74
N ASP A 87 15.95 -15.11 -28.63
CA ASP A 87 16.89 -14.46 -27.72
C ASP A 87 18.31 -14.34 -28.28
N ASN A 88 18.60 -15.03 -29.40
CA ASN A 88 19.87 -14.91 -30.12
C ASN A 88 19.92 -13.71 -31.08
N GLU A 89 18.78 -13.06 -31.34
CA GLU A 89 18.64 -11.90 -32.22
C GLU A 89 18.41 -10.61 -31.39
N ASP A 90 18.64 -9.44 -31.98
CA ASP A 90 18.43 -8.16 -31.28
C ASP A 90 16.97 -7.99 -30.83
N ILE A 91 16.74 -7.42 -29.64
CA ILE A 91 15.39 -7.07 -29.17
C ILE A 91 14.94 -5.79 -29.89
N VAL A 92 13.99 -5.91 -30.82
CA VAL A 92 13.53 -4.81 -31.68
C VAL A 92 12.03 -4.85 -31.88
N PHE A 93 11.38 -3.71 -31.73
CA PHE A 93 9.95 -3.54 -31.97
C PHE A 93 9.65 -2.54 -33.11
N PRO A 94 8.75 -2.86 -34.05
CA PRO A 94 8.11 -4.17 -34.25
C PRO A 94 9.11 -5.19 -34.82
N GLY A 95 8.92 -6.47 -34.48
CA GLY A 95 9.82 -7.54 -34.93
C GLY A 95 10.10 -8.55 -33.83
N ASN A 96 11.37 -8.77 -33.53
CA ASN A 96 11.84 -9.70 -32.51
C ASN A 96 11.69 -9.07 -31.10
N PHE A 97 10.52 -9.24 -30.49
CA PHE A 97 10.22 -8.71 -29.16
C PHE A 97 9.42 -9.75 -28.37
N PRO A 98 9.69 -9.96 -27.08
CA PRO A 98 8.94 -10.94 -26.29
C PRO A 98 7.47 -10.54 -26.11
N SER A 99 6.57 -11.52 -26.15
CA SER A 99 5.13 -11.33 -25.91
C SER A 99 4.83 -10.85 -24.48
N GLU A 100 5.73 -11.18 -23.54
CA GLU A 100 5.72 -10.70 -22.16
C GLU A 100 7.12 -10.19 -21.77
N ALA A 101 7.17 -9.06 -21.07
CA ALA A 101 8.38 -8.54 -20.44
C ALA A 101 8.04 -8.03 -19.04
N PHE A 102 9.04 -7.80 -18.18
CA PHE A 102 8.79 -7.55 -16.77
C PHE A 102 9.62 -6.38 -16.25
N TRP A 103 9.00 -5.49 -15.47
CA TRP A 103 9.72 -4.54 -14.62
C TRP A 103 10.21 -5.22 -13.34
N PHE A 104 9.44 -6.20 -12.85
CA PHE A 104 9.71 -6.91 -11.61
C PHE A 104 9.11 -8.32 -11.64
N THR A 105 9.84 -9.30 -11.11
CA THR A 105 9.30 -10.62 -10.75
C THR A 105 9.81 -11.06 -9.38
N ALA A 106 8.99 -11.81 -8.64
CA ALA A 106 9.38 -12.53 -7.45
C ALA A 106 8.62 -13.86 -7.38
N ASP A 107 9.35 -14.95 -7.54
CA ASP A 107 8.82 -16.31 -7.53
C ASP A 107 9.31 -17.09 -6.32
N ALA A 108 8.44 -17.91 -5.73
CA ALA A 108 8.81 -18.83 -4.65
C ALA A 108 7.99 -20.11 -4.74
N PHE A 109 8.52 -21.19 -4.18
CA PHE A 109 7.83 -22.47 -4.12
C PHE A 109 7.96 -23.15 -2.77
N ILE A 110 6.96 -23.98 -2.46
CA ILE A 110 6.97 -24.93 -1.35
C ILE A 110 6.56 -26.28 -1.92
N GLN A 111 7.47 -27.25 -1.92
CA GLN A 111 7.19 -28.62 -2.34
C GLN A 111 7.49 -29.59 -1.18
N GLN A 112 6.51 -29.74 -0.29
CA GLN A 112 6.66 -30.55 0.93
C GLN A 112 5.30 -31.02 1.44
N GLY A 113 5.26 -32.19 2.10
CA GLY A 113 4.09 -32.60 2.88
C GLY A 113 2.82 -32.83 2.06
N GLY A 114 2.94 -33.18 0.77
CA GLY A 114 1.81 -33.31 -0.14
C GLY A 114 1.24 -31.98 -0.62
N VAL A 115 1.99 -30.89 -0.45
CA VAL A 115 1.72 -29.57 -1.03
C VAL A 115 2.76 -29.28 -2.10
N ASN A 116 2.29 -28.78 -3.24
CA ASN A 116 3.12 -28.15 -4.26
C ASN A 116 2.55 -26.76 -4.53
N LEU A 117 3.13 -25.75 -3.89
CA LEU A 117 2.71 -24.35 -3.98
C LEU A 117 3.73 -23.59 -4.82
N GLY A 118 3.30 -23.04 -5.95
CA GLY A 118 4.01 -21.99 -6.69
C GLY A 118 3.36 -20.63 -6.45
N TYR A 119 4.20 -19.65 -6.10
CA TYR A 119 3.85 -18.24 -5.97
C TYR A 119 4.60 -17.43 -7.01
N GLY A 120 3.92 -16.49 -7.66
CA GLY A 120 4.54 -15.47 -8.50
C GLY A 120 3.93 -14.10 -8.23
N ALA A 121 4.77 -13.10 -8.00
CA ALA A 121 4.40 -11.70 -8.05
C ALA A 121 5.14 -11.03 -9.20
N ALA A 122 4.45 -10.18 -9.96
CA ALA A 122 5.05 -9.52 -11.10
C ALA A 122 4.48 -8.12 -11.35
N LEU A 123 5.29 -7.28 -11.98
CA LEU A 123 4.85 -6.09 -12.70
C LEU A 123 5.20 -6.32 -14.17
N GLU A 124 4.15 -6.52 -14.97
CA GLU A 124 4.25 -7.21 -16.26
C GLU A 124 3.79 -6.31 -17.40
N ALA A 125 4.59 -6.30 -18.46
CA ALA A 125 4.31 -5.73 -19.76
C ALA A 125 3.83 -6.86 -20.66
N ALA A 126 2.66 -6.69 -21.26
CA ALA A 126 2.10 -7.65 -22.20
C ALA A 126 1.34 -6.93 -23.31
N PHE A 127 0.81 -7.69 -24.24
CA PHE A 127 -0.06 -7.19 -25.29
C PHE A 127 -1.48 -7.73 -25.12
N ASN A 128 -2.49 -6.94 -25.48
CA ASN A 128 -3.89 -7.38 -25.47
C ASN A 128 -4.16 -8.60 -26.37
N THR A 129 -3.33 -8.79 -27.39
CA THR A 129 -3.27 -10.00 -28.19
C THR A 129 -1.99 -10.76 -27.88
N GLU A 130 -1.97 -12.08 -28.05
CA GLU A 130 -0.78 -12.91 -27.79
C GLU A 130 0.47 -12.47 -28.59
N GLN A 131 0.27 -11.80 -29.74
CA GLN A 131 1.37 -11.32 -30.56
C GLN A 131 1.73 -9.88 -30.21
N PRO A 132 3.04 -9.53 -30.16
CA PRO A 132 3.50 -8.15 -30.04
C PRO A 132 2.99 -7.28 -31.18
N VAL A 133 2.02 -6.41 -30.88
CA VAL A 133 1.39 -5.50 -31.84
C VAL A 133 1.40 -4.09 -31.28
N ASP A 134 1.80 -3.12 -32.10
CA ASP A 134 1.81 -1.72 -31.69
C ASP A 134 0.39 -1.21 -31.47
N GLY A 135 0.19 -0.53 -30.35
CA GLY A 135 -1.13 -0.09 -29.89
C GLY A 135 -1.88 -1.09 -29.01
N ASP A 136 -1.31 -2.27 -28.73
CA ASP A 136 -1.90 -3.28 -27.84
C ASP A 136 -1.18 -3.39 -26.48
N GLN A 137 -0.19 -2.53 -26.21
CA GLN A 137 0.61 -2.54 -24.98
C GLN A 137 -0.25 -2.32 -23.74
N ILE A 138 -0.19 -3.26 -22.79
CA ILE A 138 -0.83 -3.17 -21.48
C ILE A 138 0.18 -3.46 -20.36
N SER A 139 -0.10 -2.94 -19.17
CA SER A 139 0.62 -3.31 -17.95
C SER A 139 -0.33 -3.65 -16.82
N PHE A 140 0.15 -4.49 -15.90
CA PHE A 140 -0.60 -4.83 -14.70
C PHE A 140 0.32 -5.38 -13.61
N ALA A 141 -0.13 -5.27 -12.37
CA ALA A 141 0.45 -5.98 -11.25
C ALA A 141 -0.22 -7.36 -11.13
N ARG A 142 0.57 -8.41 -10.96
CA ARG A 142 0.09 -9.79 -10.89
C ARG A 142 0.45 -10.43 -9.56
N ILE A 143 -0.51 -11.12 -8.96
CA ILE A 143 -0.30 -12.16 -7.95
C ILE A 143 -0.87 -13.48 -8.49
N ARG A 144 -0.04 -14.53 -8.47
CA ARG A 144 -0.39 -15.86 -8.94
C ARG A 144 -0.10 -16.91 -7.88
N LEU A 145 -1.07 -17.78 -7.63
CA LEU A 145 -0.92 -18.98 -6.81
C LEU A 145 -1.36 -20.20 -7.60
N ARG A 146 -0.51 -21.23 -7.61
CA ARG A 146 -0.82 -22.57 -8.13
C ARG A 146 -0.51 -23.56 -7.03
N VAL A 147 -1.53 -24.25 -6.51
CA VAL A 147 -1.36 -25.13 -5.36
C VAL A 147 -2.00 -26.48 -5.62
N ASP A 148 -1.18 -27.52 -5.53
CA ASP A 148 -1.65 -28.89 -5.46
C ASP A 148 -1.84 -29.27 -3.98
N LEU A 149 -2.97 -29.88 -3.66
CA LEU A 149 -3.38 -30.24 -2.30
C LEU A 149 -3.95 -31.66 -2.25
N THR A 150 -3.94 -32.26 -1.06
CA THR A 150 -4.40 -33.65 -0.86
C THR A 150 -5.54 -33.78 0.15
N SER A 151 -5.99 -32.69 0.76
CA SER A 151 -7.04 -32.71 1.78
C SER A 151 -7.92 -31.46 1.70
N PRO A 152 -9.25 -31.59 1.82
CA PRO A 152 -10.14 -30.43 1.83
C PRO A 152 -10.06 -29.68 3.17
N GLY A 153 -10.45 -28.40 3.13
CA GLY A 153 -10.60 -27.53 4.30
C GLY A 153 -10.13 -26.10 4.04
N SER A 154 -9.98 -25.33 5.12
CA SER A 154 -9.58 -23.93 5.06
C SER A 154 -8.06 -23.81 4.99
N TYR A 155 -7.56 -23.07 4.00
CA TYR A 155 -6.16 -22.79 3.78
C TYR A 155 -5.91 -21.28 3.85
N THR A 156 -4.88 -20.88 4.59
CA THR A 156 -4.39 -19.49 4.63
C THR A 156 -3.01 -19.44 4.02
N ILE A 157 -2.84 -18.64 2.97
CA ILE A 157 -1.56 -18.40 2.30
C ILE A 157 -1.13 -16.97 2.61
N THR A 158 -0.05 -16.81 3.36
CA THR A 158 0.61 -15.52 3.61
C THR A 158 1.76 -15.38 2.64
N HIS A 159 1.82 -14.26 1.93
CA HIS A 159 2.90 -13.93 1.00
C HIS A 159 3.36 -12.48 1.23
N PRO A 160 4.42 -12.02 0.55
CA PRO A 160 4.97 -10.69 0.80
C PRO A 160 4.03 -9.51 0.60
N TYR A 161 2.95 -9.69 -0.14
CA TYR A 161 2.00 -8.64 -0.49
C TYR A 161 0.58 -8.87 0.03
N GLY A 162 0.37 -9.85 0.90
CA GLY A 162 -0.97 -10.08 1.43
C GLY A 162 -1.19 -11.43 2.07
N VAL A 163 -2.46 -11.69 2.35
CA VAL A 163 -2.97 -12.95 2.90
C VAL A 163 -4.19 -13.37 2.10
N GLU A 164 -4.14 -14.58 1.56
CA GLU A 164 -5.24 -15.20 0.85
C GLU A 164 -5.83 -16.32 1.70
N VAL A 165 -7.17 -16.41 1.75
CA VAL A 165 -7.88 -17.46 2.48
C VAL A 165 -8.78 -18.20 1.51
N PHE A 166 -8.62 -19.53 1.43
CA PHE A 166 -9.36 -20.41 0.54
C PHE A 166 -10.09 -21.47 1.33
N GLU A 167 -11.35 -21.72 0.97
CA GLU A 167 -12.07 -22.93 1.39
C GLU A 167 -12.00 -23.94 0.24
N VAL A 168 -11.24 -25.02 0.43
CA VAL A 168 -10.98 -26.04 -0.60
C VAL A 168 -11.86 -27.25 -0.35
N THR A 169 -12.61 -27.68 -1.36
CA THR A 169 -13.47 -28.87 -1.30
C THR A 169 -12.77 -30.11 -1.86
N ALA A 170 -13.39 -31.28 -1.68
CA ALA A 170 -12.88 -32.51 -2.31
C ALA A 170 -12.98 -32.47 -3.84
N ASP A 171 -13.93 -31.70 -4.38
CA ASP A 171 -14.10 -31.55 -5.83
C ASP A 171 -12.99 -30.67 -6.43
N ASP A 172 -12.56 -29.62 -5.71
CA ASP A 172 -11.44 -28.75 -6.13
C ASP A 172 -10.11 -29.53 -6.21
N ILE A 173 -9.91 -30.49 -5.31
CA ILE A 173 -8.73 -31.37 -5.29
C ILE A 173 -8.74 -32.35 -6.47
N GLY A 174 -9.93 -32.80 -6.90
CA GLY A 174 -10.05 -33.78 -7.96
C GLY A 174 -9.36 -35.11 -7.65
N ALA A 175 -8.97 -35.83 -8.70
CA ALA A 175 -8.42 -37.19 -8.58
C ALA A 175 -6.90 -37.22 -8.37
N ASP A 176 -6.19 -36.18 -8.80
CA ASP A 176 -4.72 -36.08 -8.77
C ASP A 176 -4.21 -34.98 -7.83
N GLY A 177 -5.09 -34.16 -7.25
CA GLY A 177 -4.73 -33.08 -6.33
C GLY A 177 -4.24 -31.81 -7.03
N VAL A 178 -4.17 -31.80 -8.36
CA VAL A 178 -3.48 -30.76 -9.13
C VAL A 178 -4.37 -29.53 -9.29
N GLY A 179 -3.81 -28.35 -8.99
CA GLY A 179 -4.48 -27.07 -9.19
C GLY A 179 -5.67 -26.83 -8.26
N ALA A 180 -5.69 -27.48 -7.09
CA ALA A 180 -6.71 -27.31 -6.05
C ALA A 180 -6.92 -25.86 -5.62
N ILE A 181 -5.85 -25.04 -5.67
CA ILE A 181 -5.97 -23.57 -5.65
C ILE A 181 -5.32 -23.02 -6.92
N ASN A 182 -6.07 -22.19 -7.63
CA ASN A 182 -5.66 -21.59 -8.90
C ASN A 182 -6.09 -20.11 -8.94
N LEU A 183 -5.27 -19.25 -8.33
CA LEU A 183 -5.50 -17.80 -8.31
C LEU A 183 -4.62 -17.12 -9.35
N THR A 184 -5.22 -16.31 -10.21
CA THR A 184 -4.53 -15.24 -10.94
C THR A 184 -5.29 -13.96 -10.66
N ARG A 185 -4.59 -12.97 -10.10
CA ARG A 185 -5.11 -11.63 -9.87
C ARG A 185 -4.22 -10.65 -10.61
N ASP A 186 -4.76 -10.12 -11.71
CA ASP A 186 -4.13 -9.07 -12.51
C ASP A 186 -4.89 -7.77 -12.25
N ILE A 187 -4.20 -6.77 -11.72
CA ILE A 187 -4.78 -5.47 -11.37
C ILE A 187 -4.11 -4.39 -12.21
N GLY A 188 -4.95 -3.52 -12.78
CA GLY A 188 -4.47 -2.33 -13.47
C GLY A 188 -4.46 -2.43 -14.99
N ILE A 189 -5.00 -3.50 -15.57
CA ILE A 189 -5.21 -3.59 -17.02
C ILE A 189 -6.12 -2.44 -17.47
N GLY A 190 -5.50 -1.43 -18.08
CA GLY A 190 -6.16 -0.25 -18.63
C GLY A 190 -6.48 -0.40 -20.10
N ALA A 191 -6.88 0.71 -20.73
CA ALA A 191 -6.84 0.79 -22.19
C ALA A 191 -5.37 0.70 -22.66
N PRO A 192 -5.09 0.18 -23.87
CA PRO A 192 -3.72 0.13 -24.36
C PRO A 192 -3.00 1.49 -24.28
N GLY A 193 -1.76 1.46 -23.80
CA GLY A 193 -0.95 2.64 -23.54
C GLY A 193 -1.25 3.39 -22.23
N ASP A 194 -2.26 2.98 -21.45
CA ASP A 194 -2.46 3.47 -20.08
C ASP A 194 -1.77 2.54 -19.07
N PHE A 195 -0.56 2.92 -18.68
CA PHE A 195 0.25 2.19 -17.71
C PHE A 195 0.01 2.62 -16.25
N SER A 196 -0.84 3.63 -16.02
CA SER A 196 -1.12 4.13 -14.67
C SER A 196 -1.99 3.17 -13.85
N GLY A 197 -2.72 2.27 -14.52
CA GLY A 197 -3.59 1.30 -13.86
C GLY A 197 -2.85 0.37 -12.90
N ALA A 198 -1.62 -0.03 -13.24
CA ALA A 198 -0.79 -0.90 -12.40
C ALA A 198 -0.45 -0.27 -11.04
N LEU A 199 -0.50 1.07 -10.90
CA LEU A 199 -0.30 1.76 -9.61
C LEU A 199 -1.39 1.44 -8.58
N LYS A 200 -2.52 0.87 -9.02
CA LYS A 200 -3.62 0.42 -8.14
C LYS A 200 -3.49 -1.06 -7.76
N GLY A 201 -2.45 -1.73 -8.25
CA GLY A 201 -2.16 -3.12 -7.96
C GLY A 201 -1.67 -3.33 -6.54
N ASP A 202 -1.51 -4.59 -6.19
CA ASP A 202 -1.04 -5.06 -4.89
C ASP A 202 0.35 -5.68 -5.00
N VAL A 203 1.23 -5.06 -5.78
CA VAL A 203 2.66 -5.36 -5.83
C VAL A 203 3.42 -4.08 -5.54
N GLY A 204 4.27 -4.11 -4.51
CA GLY A 204 5.02 -2.94 -4.07
C GLY A 204 5.08 -2.83 -2.54
N PRO A 205 6.16 -2.29 -1.94
CA PRO A 205 7.46 -2.02 -2.54
C PRO A 205 8.09 -3.26 -3.19
N PHE A 206 9.04 -3.05 -4.10
CA PHE A 206 9.69 -4.16 -4.78
C PHE A 206 10.51 -4.99 -3.78
N LEU A 207 10.30 -6.32 -3.79
CA LEU A 207 11.21 -7.20 -3.07
C LEU A 207 12.60 -7.12 -3.67
N ARG A 208 13.61 -7.32 -2.84
CA ARG A 208 15.00 -7.41 -3.25
C ARG A 208 15.70 -8.51 -2.49
N SER A 209 16.69 -9.11 -3.12
CA SER A 209 17.60 -10.01 -2.41
C SER A 209 18.32 -9.25 -1.30
N VAL A 210 18.51 -9.91 -0.14
CA VAL A 210 19.33 -9.38 0.96
C VAL A 210 20.83 -9.31 0.61
N ASN A 211 21.25 -10.04 -0.42
CA ASN A 211 22.63 -10.08 -0.92
C ASN A 211 22.87 -9.10 -2.08
N GLY A 212 21.80 -8.57 -2.67
CA GLY A 212 21.86 -7.60 -3.77
C GLY A 212 22.12 -6.15 -3.29
N PRO A 213 22.16 -5.19 -4.23
CA PRO A 213 21.95 -5.38 -5.66
C PRO A 213 23.12 -6.08 -6.34
N TYR A 214 22.84 -6.78 -7.44
CA TYR A 214 23.85 -7.40 -8.29
C TYR A 214 24.24 -6.50 -9.45
N GLU A 215 25.45 -6.66 -9.97
CA GLU A 215 25.91 -5.94 -11.16
C GLU A 215 26.34 -6.95 -12.22
N GLU A 216 25.82 -6.80 -13.44
CA GLU A 216 26.17 -7.66 -14.57
C GLU A 216 26.29 -6.79 -15.84
N THR A 217 27.12 -7.21 -16.79
CA THR A 217 27.31 -6.47 -18.04
C THR A 217 26.37 -7.01 -19.10
N ASP A 218 25.57 -6.13 -19.69
CA ASP A 218 24.79 -6.47 -20.88
C ASP A 218 25.76 -6.68 -22.05
N PRO A 219 25.78 -7.87 -22.68
CA PRO A 219 26.74 -8.21 -23.72
C PRO A 219 26.52 -7.43 -25.03
N ASP A 220 25.30 -6.97 -25.30
CA ASP A 220 24.94 -6.30 -26.55
C ASP A 220 25.32 -4.82 -26.48
N THR A 221 25.11 -4.18 -25.33
CA THR A 221 25.40 -2.75 -25.12
C THR A 221 26.76 -2.48 -24.47
N GLY A 222 27.34 -3.47 -23.78
CA GLY A 222 28.54 -3.32 -22.95
C GLY A 222 28.32 -2.50 -21.67
N THR A 223 27.06 -2.21 -21.32
CA THR A 223 26.71 -1.41 -20.14
C THR A 223 26.76 -2.27 -18.89
N LEU A 224 27.38 -1.77 -17.82
CA LEU A 224 27.26 -2.37 -16.49
C LEU A 224 25.91 -1.96 -15.89
N GLU A 225 25.06 -2.93 -15.62
CA GLU A 225 23.71 -2.74 -15.13
C GLU A 225 23.55 -3.31 -13.74
N ARG A 226 22.53 -2.86 -13.00
CA ARG A 226 22.29 -3.24 -11.61
C ARG A 226 20.92 -3.87 -11.46
N PHE A 227 20.80 -4.89 -10.63
CA PHE A 227 19.57 -5.67 -10.45
C PHE A 227 19.20 -5.82 -8.97
N VAL A 228 17.90 -5.83 -8.65
CA VAL A 228 17.42 -6.02 -7.27
C VAL A 228 17.59 -7.44 -6.73
N GLY A 229 17.78 -8.40 -7.62
CA GLY A 229 17.99 -9.81 -7.34
C GLY A 229 18.58 -10.52 -8.56
N ASP A 230 18.81 -11.82 -8.43
CA ASP A 230 19.07 -12.69 -9.57
C ASP A 230 17.96 -13.74 -9.65
N PRO A 231 17.16 -13.80 -10.72
CA PRO A 231 16.12 -14.82 -10.89
C PRO A 231 16.67 -16.26 -10.98
N ASN A 232 17.99 -16.43 -11.15
CA ASN A 232 18.64 -17.73 -11.20
C ASN A 232 19.03 -18.27 -9.81
N LEU A 233 18.82 -17.50 -8.74
CA LEU A 233 19.10 -17.89 -7.35
C LEU A 233 17.84 -17.83 -6.49
N GLU A 234 17.73 -18.77 -5.56
CA GLU A 234 16.74 -18.70 -4.47
C GLU A 234 17.39 -18.07 -3.24
N GLU A 235 17.01 -16.84 -2.92
CA GLU A 235 17.63 -16.08 -1.83
C GLU A 235 16.60 -15.44 -0.91
N GLN A 236 17.03 -15.18 0.34
CA GLN A 236 16.21 -14.39 1.26
C GLN A 236 15.96 -12.99 0.70
N VAL A 237 14.75 -12.48 0.94
CA VAL A 237 14.34 -11.16 0.46
C VAL A 237 13.99 -10.21 1.59
N THR A 238 13.94 -8.93 1.24
CA THR A 238 13.37 -7.87 2.07
C THR A 238 12.55 -6.90 1.19
N GLY A 239 11.74 -6.05 1.80
CA GLY A 239 10.94 -5.03 1.12
C GLY A 239 9.43 -5.23 1.17
N SER A 240 8.93 -6.31 1.80
CA SER A 240 7.49 -6.49 2.02
C SER A 240 6.91 -5.30 2.81
N PRO A 241 5.78 -4.72 2.37
CA PRO A 241 5.09 -3.65 3.10
C PRO A 241 4.46 -4.13 4.42
N PHE A 242 4.36 -5.45 4.64
CA PHE A 242 3.74 -6.05 5.83
C PHE A 242 4.73 -6.77 6.72
N GLY A 243 6.04 -6.65 6.43
CA GLY A 243 7.08 -7.43 7.09
C GLY A 243 7.02 -8.94 6.82
N THR A 244 6.21 -9.39 5.86
CA THR A 244 6.04 -10.80 5.49
C THR A 244 7.01 -11.21 4.38
N ASN A 245 8.32 -11.10 4.61
CA ASN A 245 9.37 -11.48 3.63
C ASN A 245 9.50 -13.02 3.45
N TYR A 246 8.38 -13.72 3.37
CA TYR A 246 8.28 -15.17 3.30
C TYR A 246 6.97 -15.57 2.60
N LEU A 247 6.94 -16.79 2.08
CA LEU A 247 5.73 -17.47 1.64
C LEU A 247 5.38 -18.55 2.66
N ARG A 248 4.12 -18.60 3.11
CA ARG A 248 3.65 -19.57 4.09
C ARG A 248 2.27 -20.07 3.72
N ILE A 249 2.05 -21.37 3.85
CA ILE A 249 0.73 -22.00 3.74
C ILE A 249 0.38 -22.71 5.05
N GLN A 250 -0.77 -22.36 5.59
CA GLN A 250 -1.37 -23.00 6.75
C GLN A 250 -2.66 -23.68 6.32
N GLY A 251 -2.97 -24.83 6.90
CA GLY A 251 -4.17 -25.57 6.52
C GLY A 251 -4.60 -26.63 7.53
N PRO A 252 -5.53 -27.52 7.13
CA PRO A 252 -6.07 -28.57 7.98
C PRO A 252 -4.98 -29.51 8.53
N ASN A 253 -5.32 -30.26 9.58
CA ASN A 253 -4.44 -31.25 10.22
C ASN A 253 -3.11 -30.69 10.75
N GLY A 254 -3.04 -29.38 10.98
CA GLY A 254 -1.82 -28.71 11.47
C GLY A 254 -0.77 -28.47 10.40
N LEU A 255 -1.15 -28.47 9.12
CA LEU A 255 -0.26 -28.05 8.03
C LEU A 255 0.22 -26.62 8.27
N ASP A 256 1.54 -26.44 8.27
CA ASP A 256 2.20 -25.15 8.41
C ASP A 256 3.58 -25.24 7.74
N LEU A 257 3.66 -24.78 6.49
CA LEU A 257 4.88 -24.80 5.68
C LEU A 257 5.27 -23.37 5.32
N ARG A 258 6.58 -23.09 5.30
CA ARG A 258 7.11 -21.75 5.00
C ARG A 258 8.43 -21.85 4.24
N THR A 259 8.61 -20.94 3.30
CA THR A 259 9.91 -20.61 2.70
C THR A 259 10.18 -19.12 2.83
N GLU A 260 11.44 -18.74 2.96
CA GLU A 260 11.91 -17.35 3.01
C GLU A 260 12.70 -16.96 1.77
N VAL A 261 12.89 -17.91 0.85
CA VAL A 261 13.70 -17.71 -0.36
C VAL A 261 12.82 -17.48 -1.57
N PHE A 262 13.25 -16.56 -2.43
CA PHE A 262 12.59 -16.18 -3.67
C PHE A 262 13.64 -16.03 -4.78
N ALA A 263 13.23 -16.30 -6.01
CA ALA A 263 13.91 -15.88 -7.22
C ALA A 263 13.36 -14.50 -7.61
N VAL A 264 14.21 -13.48 -7.69
CA VAL A 264 13.77 -12.07 -7.92
C VAL A 264 14.48 -11.47 -9.11
N SER A 265 13.72 -10.89 -10.05
CA SER A 265 14.23 -10.10 -11.16
C SER A 265 13.75 -8.65 -11.09
N GLY A 266 14.58 -7.74 -11.62
CA GLY A 266 14.25 -6.33 -11.79
C GLY A 266 15.51 -5.49 -11.99
N LYS A 267 15.59 -4.77 -13.11
CA LYS A 267 16.72 -3.89 -13.44
C LYS A 267 16.53 -2.53 -12.78
N LEU A 268 17.50 -2.10 -11.96
CA LEU A 268 17.48 -0.79 -11.32
C LEU A 268 17.68 0.30 -12.36
N SER A 269 16.75 1.26 -12.37
CA SER A 269 16.81 2.41 -13.27
C SER A 269 17.94 3.36 -12.90
N GLN A 270 18.41 4.12 -13.89
CA GLN A 270 19.30 5.26 -13.71
C GLN A 270 18.56 6.61 -13.66
N VAL A 271 17.24 6.61 -13.87
CA VAL A 271 16.42 7.82 -13.79
C VAL A 271 16.44 8.38 -12.37
N GLN A 272 16.67 9.69 -12.26
CA GLN A 272 16.59 10.40 -10.99
C GLN A 272 15.19 10.96 -10.81
N LEU A 273 14.51 10.53 -9.75
CA LEU A 273 13.16 10.97 -9.41
C LEU A 273 13.13 11.73 -8.08
N GLN A 274 11.94 12.22 -7.75
CA GLN A 274 11.63 12.77 -6.43
C GLN A 274 11.49 11.63 -5.41
N THR A 275 11.82 11.92 -4.15
CA THR A 275 11.62 11.00 -3.02
C THR A 275 10.12 10.86 -2.76
N PRO A 276 9.55 9.64 -2.74
CA PRO A 276 8.15 9.46 -2.40
C PRO A 276 7.80 10.06 -1.04
N LEU A 277 6.71 10.82 -0.99
CA LEU A 277 6.18 11.40 0.23
C LEU A 277 4.66 11.47 0.13
N ILE A 278 3.98 10.79 1.05
CA ILE A 278 2.53 10.84 1.22
C ILE A 278 2.25 11.32 2.64
N ILE A 279 1.57 12.46 2.77
CA ILE A 279 1.12 12.97 4.06
C ILE A 279 -0.19 12.26 4.40
N GLN A 280 -0.18 11.44 5.44
CA GLN A 280 -1.36 10.66 5.86
C GLN A 280 -2.21 11.45 6.86
N ARG A 281 -1.57 12.23 7.74
CA ARG A 281 -2.27 13.04 8.74
C ARG A 281 -1.43 14.25 9.16
N SER A 282 -2.10 15.38 9.36
CA SER A 282 -1.55 16.57 9.98
C SER A 282 -2.58 17.17 10.93
N THR A 283 -2.44 16.86 12.22
CA THR A 283 -3.44 17.20 13.25
C THR A 283 -2.80 17.91 14.43
N TYR A 284 -3.56 18.71 15.17
CA TYR A 284 -3.13 19.23 16.47
C TYR A 284 -4.12 18.90 17.59
N SER A 285 -3.65 19.00 18.83
CA SER A 285 -4.49 18.96 20.02
C SER A 285 -4.11 20.08 20.99
N ARG A 286 -5.09 20.55 21.76
CA ARG A 286 -4.90 21.53 22.84
C ARG A 286 -5.83 21.18 23.99
N ASP A 287 -5.27 20.98 25.18
CA ASP A 287 -5.98 20.73 26.42
C ASP A 287 -5.21 21.37 27.59
N SER A 288 -5.67 21.17 28.82
CA SER A 288 -4.95 21.58 30.02
C SER A 288 -4.86 20.42 31.01
N ASP A 289 -3.73 20.30 31.70
CA ASP A 289 -3.59 19.32 32.76
C ASP A 289 -4.40 19.72 34.02
N ALA A 290 -4.38 18.88 35.05
CA ALA A 290 -5.09 19.14 36.30
C ALA A 290 -4.60 20.40 37.05
N SER A 291 -3.42 20.92 36.71
CA SER A 291 -2.85 22.17 37.26
C SER A 291 -3.18 23.40 36.40
N GLY A 292 -3.83 23.21 35.24
CA GLY A 292 -4.10 24.25 34.26
C GLY A 292 -2.92 24.56 33.33
N ALA A 293 -1.87 23.73 33.33
CA ALA A 293 -0.77 23.88 32.38
C ALA A 293 -1.20 23.37 30.99
N PRO A 294 -0.78 24.04 29.90
CA PRO A 294 -1.20 23.66 28.56
C PRO A 294 -0.61 22.29 28.17
N LEU A 295 -1.48 21.40 27.70
CA LEU A 295 -1.14 20.15 27.03
C LEU A 295 -1.44 20.35 25.54
N GLN A 296 -0.42 20.33 24.69
CA GLN A 296 -0.62 20.62 23.28
C GLN A 296 0.35 19.81 22.42
N SER A 297 -0.11 19.43 21.23
CA SER A 297 0.69 18.67 20.28
C SER A 297 0.34 19.03 18.85
N GLN A 298 1.31 18.87 17.96
CA GLN A 298 1.14 18.80 16.51
C GLN A 298 1.67 17.44 16.09
N ASP A 299 0.80 16.60 15.54
CA ASP A 299 1.05 15.20 15.25
C ASP A 299 0.91 14.95 13.75
N LEU A 300 2.01 14.50 13.12
CA LEU A 300 2.06 14.20 11.70
C LEU A 300 2.39 12.72 11.47
N PHE A 301 1.70 12.14 10.49
CA PHE A 301 1.92 10.78 10.00
C PHE A 301 2.20 10.86 8.50
N VAL A 302 3.28 10.24 8.05
CA VAL A 302 3.65 10.22 6.64
C VAL A 302 4.12 8.83 6.22
N GLN A 303 3.95 8.54 4.94
CA GLN A 303 4.60 7.43 4.28
C GLN A 303 5.72 7.97 3.38
N ALA A 304 6.93 7.50 3.59
CA ALA A 304 8.15 7.88 2.87
C ALA A 304 9.15 6.73 2.94
N PRO A 305 10.20 6.69 2.10
CA PRO A 305 11.19 5.62 2.15
C PRO A 305 11.73 5.34 3.56
N PRO A 306 11.84 4.07 3.98
CA PRO A 306 12.37 3.70 5.30
C PRO A 306 13.86 4.04 5.41
N PRO A 307 14.46 3.96 6.63
CA PRO A 307 15.88 4.11 6.83
C PRO A 307 16.72 3.32 5.79
N PRO A 308 17.72 3.95 5.16
CA PRO A 308 18.38 5.20 5.55
C PRO A 308 17.69 6.51 5.10
N GLY A 309 16.50 6.43 4.49
CA GLY A 309 15.68 7.62 4.22
C GLY A 309 15.37 8.41 5.49
N LEU A 310 15.09 9.71 5.33
CA LEU A 310 14.77 10.64 6.41
C LEU A 310 13.42 11.31 6.14
N ALA A 311 12.67 11.60 7.22
CA ALA A 311 11.48 12.42 7.17
C ALA A 311 11.48 13.48 8.28
N SER A 312 11.03 14.69 7.97
CA SER A 312 10.91 15.80 8.92
C SER A 312 9.78 16.73 8.53
N PHE A 313 9.36 17.60 9.46
CA PHE A 313 8.44 18.69 9.15
C PHE A 313 8.82 19.97 9.87
N ARG A 314 8.36 21.10 9.35
CA ARG A 314 8.44 22.40 10.01
C ARG A 314 7.12 22.67 10.72
N ASP A 315 7.14 22.77 12.05
CA ASP A 315 5.94 23.01 12.85
C ASP A 315 5.38 24.43 12.68
N SER A 316 4.21 24.70 13.27
CA SER A 316 3.55 26.01 13.14
C SER A 316 4.31 27.17 13.81
N ALA A 317 5.32 26.89 14.62
CA ALA A 317 6.23 27.88 15.21
C ALA A 317 7.50 28.07 14.37
N GLY A 318 7.68 27.30 13.29
CA GLY A 318 8.83 27.36 12.41
C GLY A 318 10.03 26.55 12.90
N ALA A 319 9.86 25.63 13.85
CA ALA A 319 10.91 24.71 14.27
C ALA A 319 10.91 23.46 13.37
N SER A 320 12.10 22.94 13.06
CA SER A 320 12.24 21.66 12.37
C SER A 320 12.07 20.51 13.36
N VAL A 321 11.28 19.52 13.01
CA VAL A 321 11.00 18.33 13.81
C VAL A 321 11.36 17.11 12.97
N GLU A 322 12.35 16.36 13.43
CA GLU A 322 12.70 15.06 12.85
C GLU A 322 11.64 14.03 13.21
N MET A 323 11.24 13.20 12.24
CA MET A 323 10.28 12.13 12.45
C MET A 323 11.00 10.82 12.81
N THR A 324 10.29 9.92 13.48
CA THR A 324 10.77 8.57 13.81
C THR A 324 10.04 7.56 12.94
N GLU A 325 10.77 6.61 12.38
CA GLU A 325 10.21 5.50 11.59
C GLU A 325 9.82 4.33 12.49
N ALA A 326 8.70 3.67 12.17
CA ALA A 326 8.06 2.72 13.07
C ALA A 326 8.58 1.28 12.97
N ASP A 327 8.80 0.75 11.77
CA ASP A 327 8.86 -0.71 11.56
C ASP A 327 9.68 -1.19 10.34
N GLY A 328 10.44 -0.29 9.70
CA GLY A 328 11.21 -0.55 8.49
C GLY A 328 10.38 -0.57 7.19
N THR A 329 9.08 -0.24 7.25
CA THR A 329 8.18 -0.22 6.09
C THR A 329 7.94 1.17 5.52
N GLY A 330 8.44 2.23 6.19
CA GLY A 330 8.32 3.60 5.73
C GLY A 330 7.16 4.37 6.37
N HIS A 331 6.66 3.91 7.51
CA HIS A 331 5.68 4.62 8.32
C HIS A 331 6.38 5.52 9.32
N TRP A 332 6.22 6.83 9.16
CA TRP A 332 6.89 7.84 9.97
C TRP A 332 5.89 8.62 10.83
N TYR A 333 6.29 8.88 12.07
CA TYR A 333 5.55 9.72 13.02
C TYR A 333 6.44 10.85 13.55
N GLY A 334 5.87 12.04 13.65
CA GLY A 334 6.54 13.20 14.25
C GLY A 334 5.60 14.00 15.13
N GLN A 335 6.14 14.54 16.23
CA GLN A 335 5.40 15.35 17.17
C GLN A 335 6.14 16.65 17.53
N SER A 336 5.43 17.77 17.51
CA SER A 336 5.88 19.02 18.15
C SER A 336 5.01 19.33 19.37
N THR A 337 5.64 19.84 20.44
CA THR A 337 4.93 20.40 21.61
C THR A 337 4.77 21.92 21.54
N ALA A 338 5.18 22.54 20.43
CA ALA A 338 5.00 23.98 20.20
C ALA A 338 3.51 24.33 20.11
N ALA A 339 3.16 25.55 20.54
CA ALA A 339 1.77 26.01 20.53
C ALA A 339 1.22 26.01 19.10
N PRO A 340 0.19 25.20 18.81
CA PRO A 340 -0.31 25.07 17.45
C PRO A 340 -1.07 26.33 17.03
N THR A 341 -0.80 26.76 15.80
CA THR A 341 -1.61 27.76 15.10
C THR A 341 -2.62 27.01 14.23
N PRO A 342 -3.93 27.04 14.53
CA PRO A 342 -4.94 26.36 13.72
C PRO A 342 -4.90 26.82 12.27
N LEU A 343 -5.06 25.89 11.33
CA LEU A 343 -5.03 26.13 9.89
C LEU A 343 -3.69 26.68 9.35
N ALA A 344 -2.61 26.57 10.12
CA ALA A 344 -1.27 26.87 9.60
C ALA A 344 -0.88 25.88 8.51
N GLU A 345 -0.24 26.37 7.46
CA GLU A 345 0.43 25.52 6.47
C GLU A 345 1.79 25.08 7.02
N LEU A 346 2.03 23.77 7.05
CA LEU A 346 3.27 23.14 7.45
C LEU A 346 3.99 22.59 6.23
N GLU A 347 5.33 22.60 6.28
CA GLU A 347 6.16 21.96 5.26
C GLU A 347 6.62 20.59 5.78
N VAL A 348 6.36 19.54 5.00
CA VAL A 348 6.80 18.17 5.29
C VAL A 348 7.83 17.76 4.26
N ARG A 349 8.94 17.18 4.71
CA ARG A 349 10.09 16.83 3.87
C ARG A 349 10.42 15.35 4.00
N ALA A 350 10.67 14.69 2.87
CA ALA A 350 11.29 13.37 2.79
C ALA A 350 12.57 13.45 1.97
N ASP A 351 13.61 12.73 2.41
CA ASP A 351 14.92 12.73 1.76
C ASP A 351 15.47 11.31 1.71
N ASN A 352 15.60 10.78 0.49
CA ASN A 352 16.27 9.50 0.23
C ASN A 352 17.44 9.67 -0.74
N SER A 353 18.10 10.84 -0.72
CA SER A 353 19.19 11.17 -1.65
C SER A 353 20.46 10.33 -1.47
N ALA A 354 20.55 9.55 -0.39
CA ALA A 354 21.63 8.61 -0.15
C ALA A 354 21.53 7.30 -0.96
N THR A 355 20.43 7.07 -1.71
CA THR A 355 20.30 5.91 -2.60
C THR A 355 21.06 6.07 -3.91
N THR A 356 21.16 4.98 -4.67
CA THR A 356 21.76 4.98 -6.01
C THR A 356 20.76 4.42 -7.03
N PRO A 357 20.28 5.22 -8.01
CA PRO A 357 20.57 6.65 -8.18
C PRO A 357 19.99 7.51 -7.02
N PRO A 358 20.55 8.71 -6.78
CA PRO A 358 20.06 9.60 -5.74
C PRO A 358 18.70 10.18 -6.15
N ASN A 359 17.69 9.99 -5.32
CA ASN A 359 16.42 10.70 -5.48
C ASN A 359 16.55 12.10 -4.89
N ALA A 360 16.01 13.11 -5.56
CA ALA A 360 15.92 14.45 -5.00
C ALA A 360 14.96 14.44 -3.80
N ALA A 361 15.30 15.19 -2.75
CA ALA A 361 14.41 15.36 -1.60
C ALA A 361 13.12 16.06 -2.02
N THR A 362 12.01 15.70 -1.38
CA THR A 362 10.68 16.22 -1.69
C THR A 362 10.11 16.95 -0.50
N THR A 363 9.52 18.13 -0.75
CA THR A 363 8.81 18.92 0.26
C THR A 363 7.38 19.14 -0.20
N LEU A 364 6.40 18.80 0.64
CA LEU A 364 4.97 18.99 0.38
C LEU A 364 4.34 19.86 1.49
N PRO A 365 3.39 20.75 1.15
CA PRO A 365 2.61 21.49 2.13
C PRO A 365 1.47 20.64 2.70
N THR A 366 1.08 20.91 3.95
CA THR A 366 -0.16 20.38 4.55
C THR A 366 -0.77 21.42 5.49
N ILE A 367 -2.09 21.39 5.65
CA ILE A 367 -2.78 22.25 6.63
C ILE A 367 -2.88 21.52 7.96
N LEU A 368 -2.52 22.21 9.05
CA LEU A 368 -2.65 21.72 10.41
C LEU A 368 -4.09 21.90 10.90
N VAL A 369 -4.83 20.79 11.03
CA VAL A 369 -6.25 20.79 11.43
C VAL A 369 -6.46 20.17 12.81
N ASP A 370 -7.59 20.43 13.45
CA ASP A 370 -7.98 19.69 14.64
C ASP A 370 -8.47 18.28 14.28
N GLN A 371 -8.57 17.39 15.27
CA GLN A 371 -9.23 16.10 15.11
C GLN A 371 -10.65 16.22 15.66
N VAL A 372 -11.63 15.83 14.85
CA VAL A 372 -13.03 15.69 15.30
C VAL A 372 -13.28 14.22 15.63
N THR A 373 -14.09 13.97 16.65
CA THR A 373 -14.58 12.64 16.99
C THR A 373 -16.09 12.73 17.23
N ILE A 374 -16.88 11.95 16.49
CA ILE A 374 -18.31 11.73 16.74
C ILE A 374 -18.44 10.59 17.74
N GLU A 375 -18.98 10.87 18.92
CA GLU A 375 -19.23 9.83 19.93
C GLU A 375 -20.59 9.17 19.75
N ARG A 376 -21.58 9.92 19.23
CA ARG A 376 -22.94 9.42 19.02
C ARG A 376 -23.55 10.05 17.77
N ALA A 377 -24.18 9.21 16.96
CA ALA A 377 -25.06 9.59 15.87
C ALA A 377 -26.28 8.68 15.93
N GLU A 378 -27.39 9.15 16.49
CA GLU A 378 -28.55 8.33 16.83
C GLU A 378 -29.85 8.94 16.30
N TYR A 379 -30.68 8.16 15.64
CA TYR A 379 -32.01 8.58 15.17
C TYR A 379 -33.12 7.77 15.80
N ASN A 380 -34.13 8.45 16.36
CA ASN A 380 -35.34 7.82 16.87
C ASN A 380 -36.49 7.95 15.85
N PRO A 381 -36.99 6.85 15.26
CA PRO A 381 -38.06 6.91 14.25
C PRO A 381 -39.44 7.23 14.84
N GLY A 382 -39.64 7.02 16.15
CA GLY A 382 -40.88 7.35 16.84
C GLY A 382 -41.06 8.85 17.06
N SER A 383 -39.96 9.59 17.30
CA SER A 383 -39.98 11.05 17.48
C SER A 383 -39.48 11.84 16.26
N GLY A 384 -38.79 11.18 15.32
CA GLY A 384 -38.14 11.82 14.18
C GLY A 384 -36.93 12.67 14.56
N GLN A 385 -36.32 12.45 15.75
CA GLN A 385 -35.18 13.23 16.23
C GLN A 385 -33.86 12.55 15.90
N LEU A 386 -32.88 13.34 15.46
CA LEU A 386 -31.49 12.99 15.26
C LEU A 386 -30.65 13.67 16.33
N LEU A 387 -29.94 12.87 17.13
CA LEU A 387 -28.94 13.32 18.09
C LEU A 387 -27.55 13.06 17.53
N ILE A 388 -26.74 14.13 17.49
CA ILE A 388 -25.32 14.05 17.16
C ILE A 388 -24.54 14.60 18.35
N VAL A 389 -23.52 13.86 18.81
CA VAL A 389 -22.57 14.30 19.85
C VAL A 389 -21.17 14.15 19.29
N ALA A 390 -20.39 15.23 19.31
CA ALA A 390 -19.01 15.22 18.82
C ALA A 390 -18.14 16.21 19.59
N GLY A 391 -16.82 15.99 19.55
CA GLY A 391 -15.81 16.85 20.14
C GLY A 391 -14.68 17.17 19.17
N SER A 392 -13.96 18.25 19.45
CA SER A 392 -12.69 18.60 18.81
C SER A 392 -11.52 18.32 19.77
N SER A 393 -10.36 17.96 19.22
CA SER A 393 -9.10 17.88 19.95
C SER A 393 -8.61 19.24 20.47
N ASP A 394 -9.20 20.35 20.02
CA ASP A 394 -8.96 21.69 20.55
C ASP A 394 -9.94 22.03 21.67
N ARG A 395 -9.59 21.66 22.89
CA ARG A 395 -10.40 21.86 24.10
C ARG A 395 -10.19 23.23 24.74
N ILE A 396 -9.14 23.95 24.34
CA ILE A 396 -8.85 25.30 24.83
C ILE A 396 -9.68 26.35 24.09
N ALA A 397 -9.64 26.35 22.75
CA ALA A 397 -10.34 27.32 21.92
C ALA A 397 -11.31 26.60 20.96
N GLN A 398 -12.29 25.92 21.55
CA GLN A 398 -13.19 25.01 20.84
C GLN A 398 -13.78 25.63 19.57
N PRO A 399 -13.57 24.98 18.41
CA PRO A 399 -14.11 25.45 17.15
C PRO A 399 -15.62 25.24 17.06
N VAL A 400 -16.24 25.95 16.12
CA VAL A 400 -17.62 25.67 15.72
C VAL A 400 -17.65 24.33 14.99
N LEU A 401 -18.56 23.44 15.42
CA LEU A 401 -18.81 22.15 14.78
C LEU A 401 -20.14 22.18 14.02
N THR A 402 -20.15 21.67 12.79
CA THR A 402 -21.34 21.60 11.92
C THR A 402 -21.53 20.20 11.36
N ALA A 403 -22.77 19.72 11.36
CA ALA A 403 -23.15 18.43 10.81
C ALA A 403 -23.79 18.55 9.42
N SER A 404 -23.51 17.58 8.56
CA SER A 404 -24.15 17.39 7.26
C SER A 404 -24.43 15.91 6.99
N ASP A 405 -25.38 15.63 6.10
CA ASP A 405 -25.56 14.29 5.54
C ASP A 405 -24.31 13.90 4.73
N ALA A 406 -23.71 12.74 5.02
CA ALA A 406 -22.43 12.36 4.44
C ALA A 406 -22.50 11.99 2.94
N ALA A 407 -23.68 11.64 2.42
CA ALA A 407 -23.85 11.23 1.03
C ALA A 407 -24.14 12.43 0.11
N SER A 408 -24.97 13.36 0.58
CA SER A 408 -25.45 14.51 -0.18
C SER A 408 -24.71 15.81 0.15
N GLY A 409 -24.02 15.88 1.29
CA GLY A 409 -23.43 17.11 1.81
C GLY A 409 -24.48 18.11 2.31
N THR A 410 -25.75 17.72 2.40
CA THR A 410 -26.83 18.62 2.84
C THR A 410 -26.61 19.02 4.29
N PRO A 411 -26.57 20.33 4.62
CA PRO A 411 -26.41 20.80 5.99
C PRO A 411 -27.53 20.30 6.91
N ILE A 412 -27.18 19.75 8.06
CA ILE A 412 -28.12 19.33 9.11
C ILE A 412 -28.23 20.42 10.18
N GLY A 413 -27.10 20.93 10.67
CA GLY A 413 -27.09 22.00 11.68
C GLY A 413 -25.76 22.14 12.40
N GLN A 414 -25.67 23.15 13.26
CA GLN A 414 -24.50 23.38 14.11
C GLN A 414 -24.67 22.62 15.44
N LEU A 415 -23.60 22.04 15.98
CA LEU A 415 -23.60 21.47 17.33
C LEU A 415 -23.32 22.61 18.32
N ASP A 416 -24.38 23.24 18.83
CA ASP A 416 -24.32 24.46 19.65
C ASP A 416 -24.57 24.19 21.14
N GLN A 417 -25.13 23.03 21.49
CA GLN A 417 -25.43 22.69 22.87
C GLN A 417 -24.25 21.99 23.57
N PRO A 418 -23.91 22.34 24.81
CA PRO A 418 -22.94 21.58 25.60
C PRO A 418 -23.51 20.22 26.02
N VAL A 419 -22.64 19.23 26.22
CA VAL A 419 -22.99 17.97 26.89
C VAL A 419 -22.81 18.12 28.40
N GLU A 420 -23.80 17.68 29.18
CA GLU A 420 -23.69 17.72 30.64
C GLU A 420 -22.63 16.72 31.12
N GLY A 421 -21.70 17.18 31.96
CA GLY A 421 -20.62 16.35 32.48
C GLY A 421 -19.36 16.28 31.60
N ASP A 422 -19.42 16.79 30.37
CA ASP A 422 -18.23 16.91 29.49
C ASP A 422 -18.27 18.21 28.68
N GLY A 423 -17.46 19.18 29.12
CA GLY A 423 -17.36 20.49 28.47
C GLY A 423 -16.65 20.48 27.11
N ALA A 424 -15.98 19.38 26.74
CA ALA A 424 -15.31 19.24 25.45
C ALA A 424 -16.27 18.81 24.32
N LEU A 425 -17.41 18.23 24.68
CA LEU A 425 -18.39 17.74 23.72
C LEU A 425 -19.49 18.76 23.44
N ARG A 426 -19.88 18.80 22.17
CA ARG A 426 -21.03 19.55 21.67
C ARG A 426 -22.06 18.59 21.12
N ARG A 427 -23.33 18.98 21.18
CA ARG A 427 -24.43 18.19 20.65
C ARG A 427 -25.37 19.02 19.79
N LEU A 428 -26.01 18.34 18.86
CA LEU A 428 -27.14 18.80 18.06
C LEU A 428 -28.29 17.81 18.27
N ASP A 429 -29.45 18.32 18.64
CA ASP A 429 -30.71 17.59 18.71
C ASP A 429 -31.68 18.26 17.73
N THR A 430 -32.03 17.57 16.64
CA THR A 430 -32.80 18.16 15.55
C THR A 430 -33.77 17.17 14.92
N GLY A 431 -34.94 17.69 14.52
CA GLY A 431 -35.94 16.90 13.81
C GLY A 431 -35.54 16.66 12.35
N ILE A 432 -35.53 15.40 11.92
CA ILE A 432 -35.30 14.99 10.54
C ILE A 432 -36.51 14.20 10.02
N SER A 433 -37.01 14.61 8.85
CA SER A 433 -38.17 14.01 8.20
C SER A 433 -38.03 14.06 6.66
N PRO A 434 -38.54 13.07 5.91
CA PRO A 434 -39.19 11.84 6.38
C PRO A 434 -38.23 10.67 6.64
N ILE A 435 -36.98 10.78 6.20
CA ILE A 435 -35.99 9.69 6.24
C ILE A 435 -34.69 10.24 6.86
N PRO A 436 -34.09 9.55 7.84
CA PRO A 436 -32.80 9.96 8.40
C PRO A 436 -31.65 9.77 7.40
N PRO A 437 -30.55 10.52 7.54
CA PRO A 437 -29.32 10.21 6.82
C PRO A 437 -28.77 8.84 7.26
N ALA A 438 -28.16 8.09 6.35
CA ALA A 438 -27.50 6.82 6.70
C ALA A 438 -26.18 7.05 7.47
N ARG A 439 -25.51 8.17 7.19
CA ARG A 439 -24.26 8.61 7.81
C ARG A 439 -24.27 10.12 7.99
N VAL A 440 -23.65 10.59 9.05
CA VAL A 440 -23.46 12.02 9.32
C VAL A 440 -21.97 12.34 9.31
N THR A 441 -21.62 13.49 8.74
CA THR A 441 -20.28 14.06 8.82
C THR A 441 -20.32 15.29 9.72
N VAL A 442 -19.42 15.37 10.69
CA VAL A 442 -19.22 16.57 11.51
C VAL A 442 -17.92 17.25 11.08
N ASN A 443 -18.00 18.52 10.72
CA ASN A 443 -16.87 19.35 10.31
C ASN A 443 -16.59 20.44 11.35
N SER A 444 -15.32 20.66 11.64
CA SER A 444 -14.82 21.73 12.48
C SER A 444 -14.43 22.96 11.66
N ALA A 445 -14.66 24.15 12.22
CA ALA A 445 -14.16 25.40 11.65
C ALA A 445 -12.62 25.47 11.58
N ASN A 446 -11.91 24.60 12.29
CA ASN A 446 -10.45 24.45 12.24
C ASN A 446 -10.00 23.31 11.30
N GLY A 447 -10.90 22.80 10.46
CA GLY A 447 -10.61 21.90 9.33
C GLY A 447 -10.75 20.40 9.62
N GLY A 448 -10.83 20.00 10.90
CA GLY A 448 -11.05 18.60 11.26
C GLY A 448 -12.42 18.09 10.82
N SER A 449 -12.54 16.80 10.55
CA SER A 449 -13.82 16.16 10.26
C SER A 449 -13.85 14.71 10.72
N ASP A 450 -15.06 14.21 10.95
CA ASP A 450 -15.32 12.80 11.23
C ASP A 450 -16.66 12.38 10.61
N THR A 451 -16.83 11.10 10.27
CA THR A 451 -18.04 10.56 9.65
C THR A 451 -18.42 9.22 10.25
N GLU A 452 -19.66 9.13 10.74
CA GLU A 452 -20.17 7.93 11.41
C GLU A 452 -21.52 7.48 10.84
N GLU A 453 -21.82 6.19 10.97
CA GLU A 453 -23.15 5.63 10.68
C GLU A 453 -24.17 6.11 11.71
N VAL A 454 -25.40 6.36 11.25
CA VAL A 454 -26.51 6.73 12.13
C VAL A 454 -27.14 5.47 12.69
N LEU A 455 -27.02 5.29 14.00
CA LEU A 455 -27.66 4.21 14.73
C LEU A 455 -29.17 4.50 14.89
N ILE A 456 -30.01 3.56 14.46
CA ILE A 456 -31.45 3.66 14.70
C ILE A 456 -31.77 3.15 16.11
N VAL A 457 -32.28 4.04 16.96
CA VAL A 457 -32.63 3.74 18.36
C VAL A 457 -34.15 3.77 18.54
N GLN A 458 -34.70 2.88 19.38
CA GLN A 458 -36.15 2.79 19.64
C GLN A 458 -36.58 3.62 20.84
#